data_AF-A0A241WKK8-F1
#
_entry.id   AF-A0A241WKK8-F1
#
_cell.length_a   1.000
_cell.length_b   1.000
_cell.length_c   1.000
_cell.angle_alpha   90.00
_cell.angle_beta   90.00
_cell.angle_gamma   90.00
#
_symmetry.space_group_name_H-M   'P 1'
#
loop_
_entity.id
_entity.type
_entity.pdbx_description
1 polymer ?
#
loop_
_entity_poly.entity_id
_entity_poly.type
_entity_poly.pdbx_seq_one_letter_code
_entity_poly.pdbx_strand_id
1 'polypeptide(L)' 'MSLYNQINDEITLMDAGEQKWIGQDLPLESMMAVVLMLKDLDEEKIIKVRRQNREKHTGLKQIDRVLVEKL' A
#
# COMPACT_ATOMS: atom_id res chain seq x y z
N MET A 1 -18.16 3.12 0.83
CA MET A 1 -17.29 1.93 0.78
C MET A 1 -16.14 2.15 1.76
N SER A 2 -15.58 1.09 2.34
CA SER A 2 -14.40 1.18 3.22
C SER A 2 -13.16 1.52 2.40
N LEU A 3 -12.24 2.30 2.96
CA LEU A 3 -10.96 2.70 2.35
C LEU A 3 -10.18 1.48 1.83
N TYR A 4 -10.15 0.39 2.59
CA TYR A 4 -9.45 -0.84 2.23
C TYR A 4 -10.01 -1.50 0.97
N ASN A 5 -11.35 -1.49 0.82
CA ASN A 5 -11.99 -2.05 -0.37
C ASN A 5 -11.62 -1.22 -1.61
N GLN A 6 -11.55 0.11 -1.48
CA GLN A 6 -11.13 0.96 -2.60
C GLN A 6 -9.69 0.68 -3.01
N ILE A 7 -8.77 0.55 -2.06
CA ILE A 7 -7.37 0.20 -2.34
C ILE A 7 -7.28 -1.18 -2.99
N ASN A 8 -8.07 -2.14 -2.52
CA ASN A 8 -8.11 -3.49 -3.07
C ASN A 8 -8.61 -3.50 -4.52
N ASP A 9 -9.70 -2.79 -4.77
CA ASP A 9 -10.31 -2.67 -6.09
C ASP A 9 -9.33 -2.01 -7.06
N GLU A 10 -8.66 -0.94 -6.64
CA GLU A 10 -7.62 -0.28 -7.45
C GLU A 10 -6.47 -1.24 -7.79
N ILE A 11 -5.97 -2.01 -6.82
CA ILE A 11 -4.90 -3.00 -7.05
C ILE A 11 -5.35 -4.12 -7.98
N THR A 12 -6.62 -4.52 -7.87
CA THR A 12 -7.19 -5.57 -8.73
C THR A 12 -7.34 -5.10 -10.17
N LEU A 13 -7.60 -3.81 -10.36
CA LEU A 13 -7.76 -3.16 -11.67
C LEU A 13 -6.44 -2.73 -12.33
N MET A 14 -5.29 -2.82 -11.64
CA MET A 14 -3.98 -2.52 -12.22
C MET A 14 -3.61 -3.53 -13.31
N ASP A 15 -2.88 -3.05 -14.31
CA ASP A 15 -2.28 -3.91 -15.34
C ASP A 15 -1.07 -4.67 -14.77
N ALA A 16 -0.82 -5.89 -15.26
CA ALA A 16 0.34 -6.67 -14.84
C ALA A 16 1.66 -5.92 -15.12
N GLY A 17 2.53 -5.83 -14.12
CA GLY A 17 3.76 -5.04 -14.15
C GLY A 17 3.59 -3.55 -13.86
N GLU A 18 2.36 -3.04 -13.73
CA GLU A 18 2.11 -1.65 -13.33
C GLU A 18 2.57 -1.42 -11.89
N GLN A 19 3.15 -0.25 -11.63
CA GLN A 19 3.62 0.15 -10.30
C GLN A 19 2.83 1.34 -9.77
N LYS A 20 2.41 1.27 -8.51
CA LYS A 20 1.63 2.33 -7.87
C LYS A 20 2.03 2.56 -6.42
N TRP A 21 2.07 3.83 -6.03
CA TRP A 21 2.23 4.22 -4.63
C TRP A 21 0.88 4.19 -3.92
N ILE A 22 0.82 3.47 -2.81
CA ILE A 22 -0.32 3.40 -1.90
C ILE A 22 0.02 4.18 -0.64
N GLY A 23 -0.90 5.04 -0.16
CA GLY A 23 -0.75 5.74 1.13
C GLY A 23 -0.49 7.25 1.08
N GLN A 24 -0.24 7.83 -0.10
CA GLN A 24 0.13 9.26 -0.20
C GLN A 24 -0.91 10.21 0.39
N ASP A 25 -2.19 9.89 0.28
CA ASP A 25 -3.30 10.71 0.77
C ASP A 25 -3.98 10.13 2.02
N LEU A 26 -3.34 9.15 2.68
CA LEU A 26 -3.91 8.47 3.84
C LEU A 26 -3.32 9.01 5.15
N PRO A 27 -4.13 9.10 6.22
CA PRO A 27 -3.61 9.38 7.55
C PRO A 27 -2.59 8.32 7.98
N LEU A 28 -1.47 8.73 8.58
CA LEU A 28 -0.40 7.83 9.04
C LEU A 28 -0.87 6.72 9.98
N GLU A 29 -1.85 7.01 10.83
CA GLU A 29 -2.49 6.04 11.73
C GLU A 29 -3.20 4.91 10.97
N SER A 30 -3.72 5.18 9.77
CA SER A 30 -4.37 4.19 8.90
C SER A 30 -3.35 3.32 8.15
N MET A 31 -2.11 3.81 8.00
CA MET A 31 -1.09 3.12 7.19
C MET A 31 -0.68 1.76 7.77
N MET A 32 -0.77 1.55 9.09
CA MET A 32 -0.43 0.25 9.68
C MET A 32 -1.33 -0.87 9.15
N ALA A 33 -2.64 -0.63 9.09
CA ALA A 33 -3.60 -1.60 8.57
C ALA A 33 -3.46 -1.79 7.06
N VAL A 34 -3.19 -0.71 6.31
CA VAL A 34 -2.92 -0.79 4.86
C VAL A 34 -1.68 -1.63 4.59
N VAL A 35 -0.61 -1.45 5.36
CA VAL A 35 0.63 -2.23 5.21
C VAL A 35 0.38 -3.72 5.48
N LEU A 36 -0.45 -4.06 6.47
CA LEU A 36 -0.81 -5.46 6.73
C LEU A 36 -1.56 -6.06 5.55
N MET A 37 -2.59 -5.37 5.05
CA MET A 37 -3.32 -5.80 3.86
C MET A 37 -2.42 -5.99 2.63
N LEU A 38 -1.50 -5.06 2.37
CA LEU A 38 -0.58 -5.17 1.23
C LEU A 38 0.41 -6.34 1.38
N LYS A 39 0.76 -6.73 2.61
CA LYS A 39 1.56 -7.93 2.86
C LYS A 39 0.78 -9.18 2.55
N ASP A 40 -0.49 -9.26 2.97
CA ASP A 40 -1.36 -10.40 2.67
C ASP A 40 -1.47 -10.59 1.15
N LEU A 41 -1.66 -9.51 0.39
CA LEU A 41 -1.72 -9.56 -1.08
C LEU A 41 -0.38 -9.93 -1.76
N ASP A 42 0.76 -9.60 -1.14
CA ASP A 42 2.10 -10.02 -1.60
C ASP A 42 2.31 -11.53 -1.34
N GLU A 43 1.88 -12.01 -0.17
CA GLU A 43 1.90 -13.44 0.17
C GLU A 43 1.00 -14.27 -0.76
N GLU A 44 -0.17 -13.74 -1.13
CA GLU A 44 -1.07 -14.32 -2.13
C GLU A 44 -0.56 -14.19 -3.58
N LYS A 45 0.56 -13.50 -3.80
CA LYS A 45 1.18 -13.24 -5.11
C LYS A 45 0.27 -12.47 -6.07
N ILE A 46 -0.61 -11.63 -5.53
CA ILE A 46 -1.46 -10.72 -6.32
C ILE A 46 -0.67 -9.47 -6.72
N ILE A 47 0.25 -9.04 -5.85
CA ILE A 47 1.18 -7.93 -6.05
C ILE A 47 2.56 -8.30 -5.52
N LYS A 48 3.53 -7.41 -5.71
CA LYS A 48 4.83 -7.43 -5.07
C LYS A 48 5.16 -6.10 -4.43
N VAL A 49 5.51 -6.11 -3.13
CA VAL A 49 5.97 -4.89 -2.46
C VAL A 49 7.39 -4.55 -2.90
N ARG A 50 7.57 -3.38 -3.51
CA ARG A 50 8.87 -2.93 -4.04
C ARG A 50 9.60 -2.00 -3.08
N ARG A 51 8.88 -1.08 -2.44
CA ARG A 51 9.48 -0.09 -1.54
C ARG A 51 8.51 0.34 -0.46
N GLN A 52 9.02 0.56 0.76
CA GLN A 52 8.29 1.18 1.84
C GLN A 52 9.02 2.46 2.25
N ASN A 53 8.30 3.58 2.25
CA ASN A 53 8.82 4.83 2.77
C ASN A 53 8.33 5.02 4.21
N ARG A 54 9.10 5.81 4.96
CA ARG A 54 8.76 6.19 6.33
C ARG A 54 8.51 7.67 6.39
N GLU A 55 7.61 8.05 7.28
CA GLU A 55 7.31 9.43 7.60
C GLU A 55 8.57 10.16 8.08
N LYS A 56 8.71 11.42 7.66
CA LYS A 56 9.89 12.26 7.96
C LYS A 56 9.56 13.52 8.73
N HIS A 57 8.31 13.98 8.71
CA HIS A 57 7.93 15.29 9.24
C HIS A 57 7.53 15.25 10.71
N THR A 58 6.92 14.15 11.17
CA THR A 58 6.38 14.04 12.55
C THR A 58 7.36 13.41 13.55
N GLY A 59 8.52 12.90 13.08
CA GLY A 59 9.46 12.13 13.90
C GLY A 59 8.99 10.72 14.26
N LEU A 60 7.75 10.35 13.88
CA LEU A 60 7.22 9.00 14.02
C LEU A 60 7.86 8.09 12.97
N LYS A 61 8.31 6.89 13.38
CA LYS A 61 8.87 5.88 12.46
C LYS A 61 7.79 5.06 11.75
N GLN A 62 6.67 5.69 11.41
CA GLN A 62 5.55 5.06 10.72
C GLN A 62 5.79 5.03 9.21
N ILE A 63 5.15 4.10 8.51
CA ILE A 63 5.18 4.02 7.05
C ILE A 63 4.17 5.05 6.52
N ASP A 64 4.60 5.93 5.62
CA ASP A 64 3.75 6.93 4.96
C ASP A 64 3.19 6.42 3.64
N ARG A 65 3.95 5.58 2.92
CA ARG A 65 3.54 5.03 1.63
C ARG A 65 4.31 3.77 1.25
N VAL A 66 3.68 2.94 0.42
CA VAL A 66 4.23 1.69 -0.09
C VAL A 66 4.10 1.65 -1.61
N LEU A 67 5.19 1.34 -2.30
CA LEU A 67 5.20 1.09 -3.74
C LEU A 67 4.93 -0.39 -3.96
N VAL A 68 3.89 -0.68 -4.71
CA VAL A 68 3.49 -2.04 -5.10
C VAL A 68 3.59 -2.19 -6.61
N GLU A 69 3.85 -3.40 -7.07
CA GLU A 69 3.82 -3.79 -8.47
C GLU A 69 2.80 -4.91 -8.65
N LYS A 70 1.96 -4.83 -9.68
CA LYS A 70 1.02 -5.91 -9.99
C LYS A 70 1.76 -7.10 -10.60
N LEU A 71 1.47 -8.31 -10.11
CA LEU A 71 2.02 -9.56 -10.66
C LEU A 71 1.13 -10.15 -11.75
#